data_AF-A0A9W9F3A3-F1
#
_entry.id   AF-A0A9W9F3A3-F1
#
_cell.length_a   1.000
_cell.length_b   1.000
_cell.length_c   1.000
_cell.angle_alpha   90.00
_cell.angle_beta   90.00
_cell.angle_gamma   90.00
#
_symmetry.space_group_name_H-M   'P 1'
#
loop_
_entity.id
_entity.type
_entity.pdbx_description
1 polymer ?
#
loop_
_entity_poly.entity_id
_entity_poly.type
_entity_poly.pdbx_seq_one_letter_code
_entity_poly.pdbx_strand_id
1 'polypeptide(L)'
;MAWYAKTRFYHIVHLTAWQIFPSTKTFRRVHRKYKPTSVQLHTEYPRVIDWIPFPTIRDRLIRFHAANPRIDEIFCDTVSSYVVEASMADLVMDAPAARCYIRVTDVIANLASTTPSNDLTMAVLPAPDVATLFSTPEYCQAVFTKLKMDAGTLQYKMDPAFFGKYPELFDSDATDISAEGIPLIPAKQNVLSYPSPLDNTTFQTYRSFIDFSLYSQQSLAEFFGRSSIPFGY
;
A
#
# COMPACT_ATOMS: atom_id res chain seq x y z
N MET A 1 -8.28 1.31 5.99
CA MET A 1 -8.24 0.14 5.07
C MET A 1 -9.28 0.17 3.93
N ALA A 2 -10.32 1.02 3.95
CA ALA A 2 -11.32 1.10 2.87
C ALA A 2 -10.74 1.42 1.47
N TRP A 3 -9.55 2.03 1.40
CA TRP A 3 -8.90 2.39 0.14
C TRP A 3 -8.46 1.18 -0.70
N TYR A 4 -7.96 0.10 -0.07
CA TYR A 4 -7.57 -1.14 -0.77
C TYR A 4 -8.76 -1.81 -1.45
N ALA A 5 -9.93 -1.74 -0.82
CA ALA A 5 -11.17 -2.26 -1.37
C ALA A 5 -11.63 -1.45 -2.60
N LYS A 6 -11.54 -0.11 -2.52
CA LYS A 6 -11.92 0.79 -3.62
C LYS A 6 -10.97 0.71 -4.83
N THR A 7 -9.65 0.63 -4.60
CA THR A 7 -8.63 0.51 -5.66
C THR A 7 -8.46 -0.89 -6.23
N ARG A 8 -9.24 -1.88 -5.76
CA ARG A 8 -9.19 -3.24 -6.30
C ARG A 8 -7.78 -3.83 -6.28
N PHE A 9 -7.07 -3.62 -5.18
CA PHE A 9 -5.65 -3.96 -5.03
C PHE A 9 -5.40 -5.47 -4.84
N TYR A 10 -6.00 -6.30 -5.69
CA TYR A 10 -6.05 -7.77 -5.57
C TYR A 10 -4.67 -8.43 -5.69
N HIS A 11 -3.68 -7.74 -6.25
CA HIS A 11 -2.33 -8.28 -6.41
C HIS A 11 -1.66 -8.61 -5.07
N ILE A 12 -1.99 -7.89 -3.99
CA ILE A 12 -1.47 -8.21 -2.65
C ILE A 12 -1.98 -9.58 -2.19
N VAL A 13 -3.20 -9.99 -2.55
CA VAL A 13 -3.74 -11.30 -2.14
C VAL A 13 -2.86 -12.43 -2.66
N HIS A 14 -2.40 -12.36 -3.92
CA HIS A 14 -1.51 -13.37 -4.48
C HIS A 14 -0.09 -13.31 -3.91
N LEU A 15 0.42 -12.11 -3.61
CA LEU A 15 1.68 -11.93 -2.91
C LEU A 15 1.64 -12.59 -1.52
N THR A 16 0.64 -12.25 -0.71
CA THR A 16 0.46 -12.79 0.64
C THR A 16 0.27 -14.30 0.62
N ALA A 17 -0.51 -14.83 -0.32
CA ALA A 17 -0.67 -16.28 -0.47
C ALA A 17 0.65 -16.99 -0.76
N TRP A 18 1.53 -16.39 -1.57
CA TRP A 18 2.88 -16.92 -1.82
C TRP A 18 3.80 -16.79 -0.60
N GLN A 19 3.73 -15.69 0.16
CA GLN A 19 4.53 -15.51 1.39
C GLN A 19 4.14 -16.52 2.49
N ILE A 20 2.85 -16.85 2.62
CA ILE A 20 2.35 -17.83 3.60
C ILE A 20 2.63 -19.26 3.15
N PHE A 21 2.41 -19.57 1.86
CA PHE A 21 2.64 -20.91 1.30
C PHE A 21 3.52 -20.84 0.04
N PRO A 22 4.86 -20.78 0.21
CA PRO A 22 5.78 -20.65 -0.91
C PRO A 22 5.80 -21.91 -1.78
N SER A 23 5.38 -21.78 -3.04
CA SER A 23 5.45 -22.85 -4.04
C SER A 23 5.51 -22.26 -5.44
N THR A 24 5.93 -23.06 -6.43
CA THR A 24 5.89 -22.66 -7.85
C THR A 24 4.48 -22.26 -8.29
N LYS A 25 3.45 -22.92 -7.74
CA LYS A 25 2.04 -22.63 -8.06
C LYS A 25 1.59 -21.26 -7.55
N THR A 26 1.91 -20.92 -6.30
CA THR A 26 1.55 -19.63 -5.71
C THR A 26 2.40 -18.50 -6.30
N PHE A 27 3.69 -18.74 -6.54
CA PHE A 27 4.61 -17.78 -7.13
C PHE A 27 4.19 -17.33 -8.54
N ARG A 28 3.72 -18.25 -9.39
CA ARG A 28 3.25 -17.93 -10.76
C ARG A 28 2.09 -16.94 -10.80
N ARG A 29 1.32 -16.83 -9.70
CA ARG A 29 0.18 -15.90 -9.58
C ARG A 29 0.59 -14.51 -9.09
N VAL A 30 1.83 -14.34 -8.62
CA VAL A 30 2.35 -13.05 -8.16
C VAL A 30 2.56 -12.15 -9.37
N HIS A 31 1.90 -10.99 -9.35
CA HIS A 31 2.01 -9.99 -10.40
C HIS A 31 3.45 -9.48 -10.53
N ARG A 32 3.89 -9.15 -11.75
CA ARG A 32 5.28 -8.78 -12.06
C ARG A 32 5.85 -7.69 -11.15
N LYS A 33 5.08 -6.64 -10.87
CA LYS A 33 5.49 -5.52 -9.98
C LYS A 33 5.75 -5.95 -8.52
N TYR A 34 5.22 -7.10 -8.09
CA TYR A 34 5.34 -7.62 -6.74
C TYR A 34 6.32 -8.78 -6.60
N LYS A 35 6.85 -9.29 -7.72
CA LYS A 35 7.85 -10.36 -7.65
C LYS A 35 9.04 -9.92 -6.81
N PRO A 36 9.60 -10.82 -5.98
CA PRO A 36 10.74 -10.50 -5.14
C PRO A 36 11.95 -10.12 -6.01
N THR A 37 12.65 -9.08 -5.62
CA THR A 37 13.95 -8.69 -6.17
C THR A 37 15.07 -9.56 -5.59
N SER A 38 16.28 -9.42 -6.13
CA SER A 38 17.45 -10.09 -5.55
C SER A 38 17.71 -9.67 -4.11
N VAL A 39 17.53 -8.38 -3.78
CA VAL A 39 17.72 -7.87 -2.41
C VAL A 39 16.72 -8.55 -1.46
N GLN A 40 15.46 -8.66 -1.87
CA GLN A 40 14.40 -9.30 -1.08
C GLN A 40 14.64 -10.80 -0.82
N LEU A 41 15.41 -11.48 -1.68
CA LEU A 41 15.73 -12.90 -1.52
C LEU A 41 16.93 -13.16 -0.60
N HIS A 42 17.78 -12.16 -0.35
CA HIS A 42 19.06 -12.33 0.36
C HIS A 42 19.18 -11.49 1.63
N THR A 43 18.12 -10.79 2.04
CA THR A 43 18.13 -9.89 3.20
C THR A 43 16.89 -10.10 4.04
N GLU A 44 17.02 -10.00 5.37
CA GLU A 44 15.87 -9.95 6.28
C GLU A 44 15.34 -8.52 6.38
N TYR A 45 14.02 -8.36 6.28
CA TYR A 45 13.37 -7.05 6.32
C TYR A 45 11.87 -7.18 6.65
N PRO A 46 11.20 -6.08 7.04
CA PRO A 46 9.77 -6.07 7.28
C PRO A 46 8.94 -6.37 6.02
N ARG A 47 8.10 -7.42 6.07
CA ARG A 47 7.28 -7.88 4.93
C ARG A 47 6.27 -6.86 4.40
N VAL A 48 5.95 -5.82 5.18
CA VAL A 48 5.11 -4.70 4.73
C VAL A 48 5.70 -3.99 3.51
N ILE A 49 7.04 -3.97 3.38
CA ILE A 49 7.75 -3.40 2.21
C ILE A 49 7.34 -4.13 0.92
N ASP A 50 7.02 -5.42 0.98
CA ASP A 50 6.64 -6.21 -0.20
C ASP A 50 5.37 -5.71 -0.87
N TRP A 51 4.52 -4.95 -0.16
CA TRP A 51 3.24 -4.44 -0.65
C TRP A 51 3.36 -3.17 -1.51
N ILE A 52 4.59 -2.65 -1.69
CA ILE A 52 4.89 -1.54 -2.59
C ILE A 52 5.16 -2.09 -4.00
N PRO A 53 4.48 -1.61 -5.06
CA PRO A 53 4.61 -2.13 -6.42
C PRO A 53 5.86 -1.64 -7.18
N PHE A 54 6.79 -0.95 -6.51
CA PHE A 54 7.98 -0.35 -7.10
C PHE A 54 9.23 -1.09 -6.61
N PRO A 55 9.82 -1.98 -7.44
CA PRO A 55 10.96 -2.79 -7.03
C PRO A 55 12.15 -1.98 -6.48
N THR A 56 12.47 -0.84 -7.10
CA THR A 56 13.60 0.01 -6.70
C THR A 56 13.36 0.72 -5.37
N ILE A 57 12.13 1.20 -5.13
CA ILE A 57 11.74 1.77 -3.82
C ILE A 57 11.80 0.69 -2.75
N ARG A 58 11.34 -0.54 -3.01
CA ARG A 58 11.46 -1.66 -2.08
C ARG A 58 12.91 -1.96 -1.73
N ASP A 59 13.78 -2.08 -2.73
CA ASP A 59 15.20 -2.34 -2.52
C ASP A 59 15.87 -1.24 -1.69
N ARG A 60 15.53 0.02 -1.95
CA ARG A 60 16.05 1.16 -1.17
C ARG A 60 15.48 1.20 0.25
N LEU A 61 14.20 0.92 0.45
CA LEU A 61 13.61 0.76 1.78
C LEU A 61 14.31 -0.34 2.59
N ILE A 62 14.64 -1.46 1.95
CA ILE A 62 15.37 -2.55 2.62
C ILE A 62 16.78 -2.09 3.00
N ARG A 63 17.48 -1.40 2.11
CA ARG A 63 18.85 -0.92 2.36
C ARG A 63 18.93 0.17 3.44
N PHE A 64 17.98 1.11 3.46
CA PHE A 64 18.07 2.31 4.29
C PHE A 64 17.13 2.30 5.50
N HIS A 65 16.06 1.49 5.49
CA HIS A 65 15.00 1.55 6.51
C HIS A 65 14.51 0.19 7.02
N ALA A 66 15.14 -0.94 6.68
CA ALA A 66 14.70 -2.25 7.18
C ALA A 66 14.60 -2.34 8.71
N ALA A 67 15.48 -1.62 9.43
CA ALA A 67 15.48 -1.55 10.89
C ALA A 67 14.84 -0.25 11.45
N ASN A 68 14.15 0.54 10.61
CA ASN A 68 13.56 1.81 11.04
C ASN A 68 12.28 1.55 11.86
N PRO A 69 12.18 2.01 13.12
CA PRO A 69 10.97 1.84 13.94
C PRO A 69 9.74 2.57 13.37
N ARG A 70 9.91 3.47 12.40
CA ARG A 70 8.83 4.20 11.71
C ARG A 70 8.50 3.62 10.34
N ILE A 71 8.87 2.36 10.05
CA ILE A 71 8.65 1.76 8.72
C ILE A 71 7.17 1.79 8.29
N ASP A 72 6.23 1.65 9.23
CA ASP A 72 4.80 1.74 8.94
C ASP A 72 4.35 3.15 8.52
N GLU A 73 4.97 4.20 9.08
CA GLU A 73 4.75 5.60 8.68
C GLU A 73 5.27 5.82 7.25
N ILE A 74 6.50 5.39 6.97
CA ILE A 74 7.10 5.50 5.62
C ILE A 74 6.28 4.72 4.60
N PHE A 75 5.79 3.54 4.96
CA PHE A 75 4.90 2.75 4.13
C PHE A 75 3.59 3.50 3.83
N CYS A 76 2.95 4.08 4.84
CA CYS A 76 1.71 4.84 4.65
C CYS A 76 1.94 6.09 3.79
N ASP A 77 3.04 6.81 4.00
CA ASP A 77 3.43 7.94 3.16
C ASP A 77 3.67 7.52 1.71
N THR A 78 4.36 6.40 1.50
CA THR A 78 4.64 5.85 0.16
C THR A 78 3.33 5.60 -0.58
N VAL A 79 2.39 4.89 0.06
CA VAL A 79 1.10 4.56 -0.53
C VAL A 79 0.24 5.81 -0.75
N SER A 80 0.26 6.76 0.18
CA SER A 80 -0.42 8.05 0.05
C SER A 80 0.12 8.93 -1.07
N SER A 81 1.33 8.63 -1.55
CA SER A 81 1.99 9.37 -2.63
C SER A 81 1.77 8.74 -4.01
N TYR A 82 0.95 7.69 -4.12
CA TYR A 82 0.60 7.12 -5.42
C TYR A 82 -0.26 8.09 -6.22
N VAL A 83 0.21 8.38 -7.43
CA VAL A 83 -0.42 9.31 -8.38
C VAL A 83 -0.67 8.66 -9.72
N VAL A 84 -1.60 9.23 -10.48
CA VAL A 84 -1.82 8.93 -11.89
C VAL A 84 -1.65 10.21 -12.69
N GLU A 85 -0.88 10.14 -13.77
CA GLU A 85 -0.71 11.24 -14.72
C GLU A 85 -1.88 11.32 -15.70
N ALA A 86 -2.21 12.54 -16.11
CA ALA A 86 -3.27 12.83 -17.06
C ALA A 86 -2.99 14.12 -17.84
N SER A 87 -3.83 14.42 -18.82
CA SER A 87 -3.93 15.75 -19.42
C SER A 87 -4.86 16.62 -18.57
N MET A 88 -4.45 17.84 -18.24
CA MET A 88 -5.27 18.75 -17.44
C MET A 88 -6.56 19.14 -18.17
N ALA A 89 -6.52 19.28 -19.49
CA ALA A 89 -7.69 19.55 -20.34
C ALA A 89 -8.74 18.42 -20.31
N ASP A 90 -8.36 17.18 -19.99
CA ASP A 90 -9.31 16.06 -19.84
C ASP A 90 -10.07 16.11 -18.51
N LEU A 91 -9.59 16.92 -17.57
CA LEU A 91 -10.05 16.92 -16.18
C LEU A 91 -10.71 18.24 -15.77
N VAL A 92 -10.24 19.38 -16.27
CA VAL A 92 -10.70 20.71 -15.89
C VAL A 92 -11.07 21.52 -17.13
N MET A 93 -12.22 22.19 -17.09
CA MET A 93 -12.72 23.01 -18.19
C MET A 93 -11.75 24.16 -18.47
N ASP A 94 -11.57 24.47 -19.75
CA ASP A 94 -10.69 25.56 -20.24
C ASP A 94 -9.23 25.48 -19.77
N ALA A 95 -8.81 24.34 -19.20
CA ALA A 95 -7.43 24.12 -18.81
C ALA A 95 -6.54 23.82 -20.03
N PRO A 96 -5.26 24.21 -19.99
CA PRO A 96 -4.33 23.87 -21.06
C PRO A 96 -4.16 22.35 -21.16
N ALA A 97 -3.78 21.86 -22.35
CA ALA A 97 -3.37 20.46 -22.57
C ALA A 97 -1.97 20.18 -21.97
N ALA A 98 -1.75 20.61 -20.72
CA ALA A 98 -0.55 20.36 -19.95
C ALA A 98 -0.67 19.02 -19.21
N ARG A 99 0.47 18.35 -19.01
CA ARG A 99 0.53 17.15 -18.17
C ARG A 99 0.29 17.55 -16.72
N CYS A 100 -0.57 16.80 -16.04
CA CYS A 100 -0.84 16.94 -14.62
C CYS A 100 -0.84 15.56 -13.95
N TYR A 101 -0.87 15.55 -12.63
CA TYR A 101 -1.03 14.31 -11.87
C TYR A 101 -1.91 14.52 -10.64
N ILE A 102 -2.60 13.46 -10.25
CA ILE A 102 -3.54 13.44 -9.12
C ILE A 102 -3.19 12.27 -8.20
N ARG A 103 -3.19 12.51 -6.88
CA ARG A 103 -3.05 11.44 -5.89
C ARG A 103 -4.32 10.62 -5.79
N VAL A 104 -4.14 9.30 -5.81
CA VAL A 104 -5.24 8.33 -5.74
C VAL A 104 -5.99 8.46 -4.41
N THR A 105 -5.27 8.71 -3.31
CA THR A 105 -5.87 8.88 -1.98
C THR A 105 -6.79 10.10 -1.88
N ASP A 106 -6.46 11.19 -2.57
CA ASP A 106 -7.25 12.42 -2.54
C ASP A 106 -8.60 12.23 -3.24
N VAL A 107 -8.63 11.48 -4.34
CA VAL A 107 -9.88 11.13 -5.06
C VAL A 107 -10.74 10.17 -4.23
N ILE A 108 -10.12 9.17 -3.61
CA ILE A 108 -10.83 8.13 -2.88
C ILE A 108 -11.43 8.61 -1.56
N ALA A 109 -10.86 9.66 -0.97
CA ALA A 109 -11.30 10.22 0.30
C ALA A 109 -12.77 10.63 0.27
N ASN A 110 -13.23 11.21 -0.84
CA ASN A 110 -14.62 11.68 -1.02
C ASN A 110 -15.45 10.79 -1.95
N LEU A 111 -14.93 9.64 -2.38
CA LEU A 111 -15.68 8.69 -3.17
C LEU A 111 -16.80 8.09 -2.31
N ALA A 112 -18.06 8.18 -2.76
CA ALA A 112 -19.21 7.67 -2.03
C ALA A 112 -18.97 6.24 -1.54
N SER A 113 -19.43 5.91 -0.32
CA SER A 113 -19.43 4.52 0.14
C SER A 113 -20.19 3.68 -0.89
N THR A 114 -19.60 2.56 -1.30
CA THR A 114 -20.12 1.56 -2.26
C THR A 114 -21.42 0.90 -1.77
N THR A 115 -22.45 1.68 -1.49
CA THR A 115 -23.84 1.26 -1.62
C THR A 115 -24.21 1.53 -3.07
N PRO A 116 -24.64 0.51 -3.84
CA PRO A 116 -25.16 0.71 -5.19
C PRO A 116 -26.48 1.50 -5.10
N SER A 117 -26.36 2.81 -4.91
CA SER A 117 -27.45 3.74 -5.10
C SER A 117 -27.50 4.00 -6.60
N ASN A 118 -28.59 3.57 -7.22
CA ASN A 118 -28.87 3.80 -8.65
C ASN A 118 -29.06 5.29 -9.01
N ASP A 119 -28.81 6.21 -8.07
CA ASP A 119 -29.16 7.63 -8.15
C ASP A 119 -27.94 8.58 -8.15
N LEU A 120 -26.70 8.07 -8.25
CA LEU A 120 -25.57 8.95 -8.50
C LEU A 120 -25.68 9.52 -9.91
N THR A 121 -26.03 10.81 -10.00
CA THR A 121 -25.91 11.57 -11.23
C THR A 121 -24.45 11.51 -11.68
N MET A 122 -24.20 10.80 -12.79
CA MET A 122 -22.85 10.64 -13.30
C MET A 122 -22.34 12.01 -13.79
N ALA A 123 -21.48 12.65 -12.99
CA ALA A 123 -20.78 13.85 -13.43
C ALA A 123 -19.93 13.51 -14.65
N VAL A 124 -19.89 14.42 -15.61
CA VAL A 124 -19.11 14.28 -16.84
C VAL A 124 -17.91 15.21 -16.73
N LEU A 125 -16.71 14.65 -16.90
CA LEU A 125 -15.49 15.44 -17.03
C LEU A 125 -15.44 16.11 -18.41
N PRO A 126 -14.84 17.30 -18.55
CA PRO A 126 -14.05 18.02 -17.54
C PRO A 126 -14.87 18.80 -16.48
N ALA A 127 -14.35 18.92 -15.26
CA ALA A 127 -14.97 19.65 -14.16
C ALA A 127 -14.77 21.17 -14.27
N PRO A 128 -15.64 22.01 -13.66
CA PRO A 128 -15.50 23.47 -13.73
C PRO A 128 -14.17 24.00 -13.19
N ASP A 129 -13.63 23.37 -12.14
CA ASP A 129 -12.37 23.75 -11.52
C ASP A 129 -11.73 22.55 -10.79
N VAL A 130 -10.49 22.74 -10.33
CA VAL A 130 -9.72 21.71 -9.61
C VAL A 130 -10.35 21.34 -8.27
N ALA A 131 -10.96 22.28 -7.55
CA ALA A 131 -11.54 22.00 -6.24
C ALA A 131 -12.73 21.04 -6.37
N THR A 132 -13.54 21.23 -7.41
CA THR A 132 -14.70 20.40 -7.75
C THR A 132 -14.33 18.94 -7.99
N LEU A 133 -13.13 18.65 -8.51
CA LEU A 133 -12.62 17.29 -8.69
C LEU A 133 -12.53 16.50 -7.38
N PHE A 134 -12.34 17.19 -6.25
CA PHE A 134 -12.12 16.58 -4.96
C PHE A 134 -13.25 16.81 -3.96
N SER A 135 -14.07 17.85 -4.14
CA SER A 135 -15.13 18.19 -3.18
C SER A 135 -16.43 17.39 -3.39
N THR A 136 -16.67 16.91 -4.61
CA THR A 136 -17.97 16.38 -5.03
C THR A 136 -17.84 14.88 -5.35
N PRO A 137 -18.58 13.97 -4.68
CA PRO A 137 -18.45 12.53 -4.86
C PRO A 137 -18.62 12.05 -6.31
N GLU A 138 -19.48 12.72 -7.08
CA GLU A 138 -19.76 12.40 -8.48
C GLU A 138 -18.53 12.67 -9.36
N TYR A 139 -17.85 13.81 -9.16
CA TYR A 139 -16.62 14.13 -9.88
C TYR A 139 -15.44 13.25 -9.43
N CYS A 140 -15.33 12.94 -8.13
CA CYS A 140 -14.36 11.97 -7.63
C CYS A 140 -14.52 10.61 -8.33
N GLN A 141 -15.76 10.13 -8.47
CA GLN A 141 -16.06 8.87 -9.18
C GLN A 141 -15.74 8.97 -10.69
N ALA A 142 -16.05 10.10 -11.32
CA ALA A 142 -15.73 10.35 -12.72
C ALA A 142 -14.22 10.32 -12.97
N VAL A 143 -13.42 10.99 -12.12
CA VAL A 143 -11.95 10.98 -12.15
C VAL A 143 -11.41 9.57 -11.93
N PHE A 144 -11.89 8.88 -10.89
CA PHE A 144 -11.46 7.53 -10.55
C PHE A 144 -11.66 6.56 -11.72
N THR A 145 -12.80 6.67 -12.41
CA THR A 145 -13.15 5.84 -13.57
C THR A 145 -12.36 6.25 -14.82
N LYS A 146 -12.28 7.55 -15.15
CA LYS A 146 -11.57 8.09 -16.32
C LYS A 146 -10.09 7.73 -16.28
N LEU A 147 -9.47 7.88 -15.12
CA LEU A 147 -8.05 7.58 -14.89
C LEU A 147 -7.80 6.11 -14.54
N LYS A 148 -8.83 5.24 -14.61
CA LYS A 148 -8.73 3.80 -14.37
C LYS A 148 -7.95 3.46 -13.10
N MET A 149 -8.23 4.19 -12.02
CA MET A 149 -7.55 4.02 -10.73
C MET A 149 -7.88 2.66 -10.07
N ASP A 150 -8.82 1.89 -10.62
CA ASP A 150 -9.11 0.51 -10.22
C ASP A 150 -8.35 -0.55 -11.05
N ALA A 151 -7.69 -0.15 -12.15
CA ALA A 151 -6.90 -1.05 -12.99
C ALA A 151 -5.55 -1.46 -12.36
N GLY A 152 -5.27 -0.97 -11.16
CA GLY A 152 -4.15 -1.39 -10.34
C GLY A 152 -2.84 -0.68 -10.65
N THR A 153 -1.76 -1.24 -10.12
CA THR A 153 -0.48 -0.52 -9.93
C THR A 153 0.34 -0.27 -11.19
N LEU A 154 -0.14 -0.68 -12.37
CA LEU A 154 0.56 -0.42 -13.63
C LEU A 154 0.58 1.07 -13.97
N GLN A 155 -0.49 1.80 -13.65
CA GLN A 155 -0.64 3.22 -13.99
C GLN A 155 -0.11 4.17 -12.91
N TYR A 156 0.27 3.61 -11.75
CA TYR A 156 0.70 4.42 -10.62
C TYR A 156 2.16 4.83 -10.79
N LYS A 157 2.39 6.10 -10.48
CA LYS A 157 3.67 6.73 -10.26
C LYS A 157 3.74 7.28 -8.84
N MET A 158 4.89 7.81 -8.47
CA MET A 158 5.13 8.48 -7.20
C MET A 158 5.04 9.99 -7.36
N ASP A 159 4.35 10.66 -6.45
CA ASP A 159 4.40 12.11 -6.31
C ASP A 159 5.87 12.55 -6.06
N PRO A 160 6.45 13.47 -6.85
CA PRO A 160 7.80 13.99 -6.62
C PRO A 160 8.04 14.49 -5.19
N ALA A 161 7.02 15.01 -4.52
CA ALA A 161 7.12 15.49 -3.14
C ALA A 161 7.52 14.37 -2.15
N PHE A 162 7.19 13.12 -2.46
CA PHE A 162 7.62 11.95 -1.67
C PHE A 162 9.14 11.84 -1.61
N PHE A 163 9.82 12.02 -2.74
CA PHE A 163 11.28 12.00 -2.80
C PHE A 163 11.92 13.25 -2.19
N GLY A 164 11.17 14.36 -2.09
CA GLY A 164 11.59 15.49 -1.28
C GLY A 164 11.66 15.17 0.22
N LYS A 165 10.74 14.32 0.72
CA LYS A 165 10.72 13.84 2.12
C LYS A 165 11.71 12.70 2.36
N TYR A 166 11.87 11.79 1.39
CA TYR A 166 12.72 10.59 1.47
C TYR A 166 13.68 10.51 0.26
N PRO A 167 14.70 11.39 0.19
CA PRO A 167 15.57 11.49 -0.99
C PRO A 167 16.37 10.22 -1.27
N GLU A 168 16.73 9.45 -0.24
CA GLU A 168 17.42 8.16 -0.34
C GLU A 168 16.61 7.08 -1.10
N LEU A 169 15.28 7.25 -1.16
CA LEU A 169 14.37 6.34 -1.87
C LEU A 169 14.27 6.64 -3.36
N PHE A 170 14.78 7.79 -3.82
CA PHE A 170 14.82 8.12 -5.24
C PHE A 170 15.91 7.34 -5.96
N ASP A 171 15.58 6.81 -7.14
CA ASP A 171 16.52 6.06 -7.97
C ASP A 171 16.68 6.73 -9.33
N SER A 172 17.84 7.33 -9.58
CA SER A 172 18.14 8.04 -10.84
C SER A 172 18.12 7.11 -12.05
N ASP A 173 18.43 5.84 -11.84
CA ASP A 173 18.52 4.83 -12.91
C ASP A 173 17.14 4.25 -13.24
N ALA A 174 16.15 4.47 -12.36
CA ALA A 174 14.81 3.96 -12.54
C ALA A 174 13.96 4.96 -13.34
N THR A 175 13.86 4.70 -14.64
CA THR A 175 13.01 5.48 -15.55
C THR A 175 11.53 5.35 -15.15
N ASP A 176 10.81 6.48 -15.19
CA ASP A 176 9.33 6.54 -15.14
C ASP A 176 8.66 6.21 -13.79
N ILE A 177 9.38 6.34 -12.66
CA ILE A 177 8.80 6.15 -11.32
C ILE A 177 8.14 7.41 -10.79
N SER A 178 8.81 8.56 -10.92
CA SER A 178 8.28 9.84 -10.48
C SER A 178 7.31 10.39 -11.51
N ALA A 179 6.21 10.97 -11.04
CA ALA A 179 5.29 11.69 -11.93
C ALA A 179 5.90 13.00 -12.42
N GLU A 180 5.41 13.44 -13.56
CA GLU A 180 5.79 14.67 -14.24
C GLU A 180 4.54 15.53 -14.48
N GLY A 181 4.72 16.86 -14.41
CA GLY A 181 3.65 17.82 -14.70
C GLY A 181 3.18 18.57 -13.45
N ILE A 182 1.97 19.12 -13.54
CA ILE A 182 1.39 19.98 -12.51
C ILE A 182 0.62 19.13 -11.48
N PRO A 183 0.93 19.20 -10.17
CA PRO A 183 0.12 18.54 -9.14
C PRO A 183 -1.27 19.17 -9.06
N LEU A 184 -2.32 18.37 -9.22
CA LEU A 184 -3.69 18.77 -8.89
C LEU A 184 -4.00 18.28 -7.49
N ILE A 185 -4.16 19.24 -6.57
CA ILE A 185 -4.21 18.98 -5.13
C ILE A 185 -5.45 19.59 -4.48
N PRO A 186 -6.12 18.86 -3.57
CA PRO A 186 -7.22 19.42 -2.79
C PRO A 186 -6.72 20.39 -1.71
N ALA A 187 -7.63 21.19 -1.15
CA ALA A 187 -7.32 22.09 -0.03
C ALA A 187 -6.79 21.35 1.22
N LYS A 188 -7.24 20.11 1.43
CA LYS A 188 -6.73 19.23 2.50
C LYS A 188 -6.36 17.88 1.92
N GLN A 189 -5.09 17.57 2.02
CA GLN A 189 -4.51 16.30 1.62
C GLN A 189 -4.61 15.27 2.75
N ASN A 190 -5.09 14.07 2.43
CA ASN A 190 -5.19 12.98 3.39
C ASN A 190 -3.99 12.04 3.25
N VAL A 191 -3.41 11.66 4.39
CA VAL A 191 -2.42 10.58 4.49
C VAL A 191 -3.11 9.37 5.10
N LEU A 192 -2.73 8.18 4.67
CA LEU A 192 -3.22 6.95 5.27
C LEU A 192 -2.80 6.91 6.73
N SER A 193 -3.75 6.59 7.60
CA SER A 193 -3.46 6.35 9.00
C SER A 193 -2.62 5.07 9.14
N TYR A 194 -1.52 5.19 9.88
CA TYR A 194 -0.71 4.07 10.32
C TYR A 194 -1.19 3.60 11.70
N PRO A 195 -0.90 2.33 12.07
CA PRO A 195 -1.22 1.82 13.40
C PRO A 195 -0.58 2.68 14.50
N SER A 196 -1.35 2.99 15.53
CA SER A 196 -0.78 3.58 16.75
C SER A 196 0.17 2.59 17.41
N PRO A 197 1.21 3.07 18.11
CA PRO A 197 2.00 2.20 18.98
C PRO A 197 1.08 1.42 19.93
N LEU A 198 1.42 0.15 20.16
CA LEU A 198 0.69 -0.66 21.15
C LEU A 198 0.75 0.05 22.49
N ASP A 199 -0.41 0.27 23.10
CA ASP A 199 -0.44 0.76 24.48
C ASP A 199 0.15 -0.32 25.41
N ASN A 200 0.64 0.12 26.58
CA ASN A 200 1.33 -0.79 27.50
C ASN A 200 0.41 -1.93 27.94
N THR A 201 -0.88 -1.67 28.13
CA THR A 201 -1.87 -2.69 28.53
C THR A 201 -1.99 -3.80 27.49
N THR A 202 -2.12 -3.42 26.21
CA THR A 202 -2.22 -4.34 25.08
C THR A 202 -0.92 -5.11 24.91
N PHE A 203 0.23 -4.44 25.04
CA PHE A 203 1.54 -5.08 24.98
C PHE A 203 1.70 -6.15 26.08
N GLN A 204 1.36 -5.83 27.33
CA GLN A 204 1.43 -6.80 28.44
C GLN A 204 0.49 -7.99 28.23
N THR A 205 -0.67 -7.76 27.61
CA THR A 205 -1.60 -8.83 27.26
C THR A 205 -0.99 -9.80 26.24
N TYR A 206 -0.45 -9.28 25.13
CA TYR A 206 0.24 -10.12 24.14
C TYR A 206 1.45 -10.85 24.72
N ARG A 207 2.24 -10.16 25.57
CA ARG A 207 3.36 -10.77 26.27
C ARG A 207 2.91 -11.95 27.13
N SER A 208 1.82 -11.81 27.88
CA SER A 208 1.27 -12.88 28.72
C SER A 208 0.87 -14.12 27.89
N PHE A 209 0.31 -13.92 26.69
CA PHE A 209 -0.01 -15.03 25.78
C PHE A 209 1.24 -15.71 25.21
N ILE A 210 2.27 -14.93 24.87
CA ILE A 210 3.55 -15.48 24.39
C ILE A 210 4.21 -16.29 25.51
N ASP A 211 4.30 -15.73 26.71
CA ASP A 211 4.87 -16.41 27.88
C ASP A 211 4.11 -17.72 28.14
N PHE A 212 2.76 -17.69 28.14
CA PHE A 212 1.94 -18.90 28.25
C PHE A 212 2.26 -19.94 27.17
N SER A 213 2.40 -19.53 25.91
CA SER A 213 2.70 -20.46 24.81
C SER A 213 4.05 -21.14 25.00
N LEU A 214 5.07 -20.42 25.47
CA LEU A 214 6.40 -20.95 25.74
C LEU A 214 6.38 -21.93 26.93
N TYR A 215 5.69 -21.57 28.02
CA TYR A 215 5.53 -22.46 29.18
C TYR A 215 4.73 -23.72 28.85
N SER A 216 3.70 -23.60 28.01
CA SER A 216 2.89 -24.75 27.57
C SER A 216 3.69 -25.74 26.72
N GLN A 217 4.62 -25.25 25.88
CA GLN A 217 5.50 -26.13 25.10
C GLN A 217 6.56 -26.83 25.97
N GLN A 218 7.11 -26.13 26.96
CA GLN A 218 8.06 -26.72 27.90
C GLN A 218 7.41 -27.81 28.77
N SER A 219 6.22 -27.54 29.30
CA SER A 219 5.47 -28.53 30.09
C SER A 219 5.04 -29.75 29.28
N LEU A 220 4.65 -29.59 28.00
CA LEU A 220 4.39 -30.72 27.10
C LEU A 220 5.66 -31.53 26.81
N ALA A 221 6.79 -30.89 26.57
CA ALA A 221 8.07 -31.58 26.36
C ALA A 221 8.52 -32.36 27.60
N GLU A 222 8.31 -31.83 28.81
CA GLU A 222 8.57 -32.53 30.07
C GLU A 222 7.59 -33.70 30.32
N PHE A 223 6.32 -33.54 29.95
CA PHE A 223 5.30 -34.57 30.09
C PHE A 223 5.56 -35.77 29.15
N PHE A 224 5.94 -35.51 27.90
CA PHE A 224 6.29 -36.58 26.95
C PHE A 224 7.71 -37.14 27.19
N GLY A 225 8.65 -36.34 27.68
CA GLY A 225 10.00 -36.81 28.05
C GLY A 225 10.05 -37.75 29.27
N ARG A 226 9.03 -37.73 30.14
CA ARG A 226 8.91 -38.65 31.30
C ARG A 226 8.26 -40.00 30.97
N SER A 227 7.83 -40.23 29.73
CA SER A 227 7.19 -41.49 29.30
C SER A 227 8.17 -42.57 28.80
N SER A 228 9.35 -42.67 29.42
CA SER A 228 10.23 -43.85 29.28
C SER A 228 9.88 -44.85 30.39
N ILE A 229 9.01 -45.81 30.08
CA ILE A 229 8.66 -46.93 30.96
C ILE A 229 9.91 -47.81 31.14
N PRO A 230 10.34 -48.16 32.37
CA PRO A 230 11.35 -49.17 32.56
C PRO A 230 10.71 -50.54 32.33
N PHE A 231 11.00 -51.17 31.19
CA PHE A 231 10.76 -52.60 31.04
C PHE A 231 11.81 -53.32 31.90
N GLY A 232 11.39 -53.78 33.08
CA GLY A 232 12.06 -54.86 33.78
C GLY A 232 11.62 -56.19 33.18
N TYR A 233 12.58 -56.99 32.73
CA TYR A 233 12.71 -58.43 32.97
C TYR A 233 14.18 -58.82 32.73
#